data_AF-A0A383DWI5-F1
#
_entry.id   AF-A0A383DWI5-F1
#
_cell.length_a   1.000
_cell.length_b   1.000
_cell.length_c   1.000
_cell.angle_alpha   90.00
_cell.angle_beta   90.00
_cell.angle_gamma   90.00
#
_symmetry.space_group_name_H-M   'P 1'
#
loop_
_entity.id
_entity.type
_entity.pdbx_description
1 polymer ?
#
loop_
_entity_poly.entity_id
_entity_poly.type
_entity_poly.pdbx_seq_one_letter_code
_entity_poly.pdbx_strand_id
1 'polypeptide(L)'
;MLYITTMSPARIIRGKFISGVYLVLLFYSAAVPFMVFSYLLRGIDLPTIGLSIGLFFLVNIMLIQAAITLATAPLTIVFKILVALFIGIPGIIAAISICFGSVVGYELTRIMGRVDFWKEFMPVAGMIVMDGALFTGLMYQAAVAFVTPASANRSLPFRRYFTFMWLLMGIQFMIWGWVIKEDEVVLTFLIGTGVLVFLGMWFGIGGRDDLSARVRKQIPESILSRAFAF
;
A
#
# COMPACT_ATOMS: atom_id res chain seq x y z
N MET A 1 -10.77 -18.40 -25.04
CA MET A 1 -9.33 -18.66 -24.80
C MET A 1 -8.95 -18.78 -23.32
N LEU A 2 -9.75 -18.30 -22.35
CA LEU A 2 -9.35 -18.21 -20.92
C LEU A 2 -9.92 -19.35 -20.04
N TYR A 3 -9.97 -20.58 -20.54
CA TYR A 3 -10.36 -21.78 -19.77
C TYR A 3 -9.24 -22.83 -19.70
N ILE A 4 -8.06 -22.56 -20.26
CA ILE A 4 -7.01 -23.58 -20.48
C ILE A 4 -5.84 -23.45 -19.48
N THR A 5 -5.74 -22.40 -18.67
CA THR A 5 -4.70 -22.32 -17.63
C THR A 5 -5.29 -22.60 -16.24
N THR A 6 -4.76 -23.63 -15.57
CA THR A 6 -5.05 -23.99 -14.17
C THR A 6 -4.51 -22.99 -13.15
N MET A 7 -4.00 -21.85 -13.61
CA MET A 7 -3.35 -20.83 -12.79
C MET A 7 -4.36 -19.77 -12.37
N SER A 8 -4.57 -19.61 -11.07
CA SER A 8 -5.41 -18.53 -10.56
C SER A 8 -4.77 -17.16 -10.87
N PRO A 9 -5.55 -16.12 -11.21
CA PRO A 9 -5.04 -14.76 -11.45
C PRO A 9 -4.13 -14.23 -10.33
N ALA A 10 -4.43 -14.58 -9.09
CA ALA A 10 -3.62 -14.26 -7.92
C ALA A 10 -2.21 -14.85 -7.98
N ARG A 11 -2.05 -16.08 -8.49
CA ARG A 11 -0.74 -16.73 -8.60
C ARG A 11 0.16 -16.03 -9.62
N ILE A 12 -0.41 -15.51 -10.70
CA ILE A 12 0.32 -14.75 -11.73
C ILE A 12 0.85 -13.44 -11.14
N ILE A 13 0.01 -12.70 -10.41
CA ILE A 13 0.39 -11.42 -9.81
C ILE A 13 1.44 -11.63 -8.71
N ARG A 14 1.27 -12.64 -7.85
CA ARG A 14 2.28 -13.02 -6.84
C ARG A 14 3.63 -13.34 -7.47
N GLY A 15 3.64 -14.11 -8.56
CA GLY A 15 4.88 -14.43 -9.28
C GLY A 15 5.59 -13.18 -9.81
N LYS A 16 4.85 -12.25 -10.41
CA LYS A 16 5.42 -10.97 -10.89
C LYS A 16 5.94 -10.09 -9.75
N PHE A 17 5.21 -10.02 -8.64
CA PHE A 17 5.62 -9.28 -7.46
C PHE A 17 6.92 -9.85 -6.87
N ILE A 18 6.99 -11.18 -6.65
CA ILE A 18 8.19 -11.84 -6.10
C ILE A 18 9.40 -11.65 -7.03
N SER A 19 9.19 -11.78 -8.34
CA SER A 19 10.24 -11.52 -9.33
C SER A 19 10.78 -10.09 -9.25
N GLY A 20 9.91 -9.08 -9.08
CA GLY A 20 10.31 -7.70 -8.91
C GLY A 20 11.06 -7.45 -7.59
N VAL A 21 10.56 -8.03 -6.49
CA VAL A 21 11.22 -7.94 -5.17
C VAL A 21 12.61 -8.58 -5.21
N TYR A 22 12.77 -9.71 -5.89
CA TYR A 22 14.08 -10.36 -6.05
C TYR A 22 15.09 -9.47 -6.77
N LEU A 23 14.67 -8.80 -7.85
CA LEU A 23 15.54 -7.84 -8.54
C LEU A 23 15.96 -6.69 -7.64
N VAL A 24 15.03 -6.11 -6.87
CA VAL A 24 15.36 -5.05 -5.90
C VAL A 24 16.31 -5.55 -4.83
N LEU A 25 16.11 -6.75 -4.29
CA LEU A 25 17.01 -7.34 -3.30
C LEU A 25 18.42 -7.53 -3.86
N LEU A 26 18.56 -7.95 -5.12
CA LEU A 26 19.86 -8.09 -5.78
C LEU A 26 20.57 -6.72 -5.87
N PHE A 27 19.87 -5.68 -6.33
CA PHE A 27 20.43 -4.33 -6.38
C PHE A 27 20.79 -3.79 -5.00
N TYR A 28 19.93 -4.01 -4.00
CA TYR A 28 20.19 -3.60 -2.62
C TYR A 28 21.40 -4.34 -2.04
N SER A 29 21.52 -5.65 -2.26
CA SER A 29 22.67 -6.42 -1.78
C SER A 29 24.00 -5.88 -2.32
N ALA A 30 24.01 -5.36 -3.56
CA ALA A 30 25.20 -4.75 -4.14
C ALA A 30 25.43 -3.31 -3.64
N ALA A 31 24.38 -2.52 -3.46
CA ALA A 31 24.48 -1.07 -3.16
C ALA A 31 24.59 -0.73 -1.66
N VAL A 32 23.95 -1.52 -0.78
CA VAL A 32 23.90 -1.29 0.68
C VAL A 32 25.30 -1.14 1.31
N PRO A 33 26.31 -2.00 1.05
CA PRO A 33 27.62 -1.83 1.71
C PRO A 33 28.25 -0.48 1.37
N PHE A 34 28.21 -0.04 0.10
CA PHE A 34 28.75 1.26 -0.30
C PHE A 34 28.00 2.44 0.33
N MET A 35 26.68 2.30 0.47
CA MET A 35 25.83 3.32 1.06
C MET A 35 26.08 3.45 2.57
N VAL A 36 26.22 2.33 3.28
CA VAL A 36 26.55 2.30 4.71
C VAL A 36 27.92 2.93 4.98
N PHE A 37 28.95 2.57 4.21
CA PHE A 37 30.28 3.17 4.35
C PHE A 37 30.25 4.69 4.12
N SER A 38 29.53 5.14 3.09
CA SER A 38 29.43 6.58 2.77
C SER A 38 28.72 7.38 3.86
N TYR A 39 27.66 6.82 4.47
CA TYR A 39 26.95 7.49 5.55
C TYR A 39 27.69 7.44 6.89
N LEU A 40 28.46 6.38 7.16
CA LEU A 40 29.30 6.29 8.35
C LEU A 40 30.44 7.32 8.31
N LEU A 41 31.03 7.57 7.13
CA LEU A 41 32.01 8.65 6.94
C LEU A 41 31.42 10.06 7.11
N ARG A 42 30.11 10.22 6.91
CA ARG A 42 29.40 11.49 7.19
C ARG A 42 29.07 11.68 8.67
N GLY A 43 29.43 10.72 9.53
CA GLY A 43 29.15 10.76 10.96
C GLY A 43 27.69 10.48 11.33
N ILE A 44 26.93 9.83 10.44
CA ILE A 44 25.54 9.42 10.73
C ILE A 44 25.56 8.10 11.50
N ASP A 45 24.70 7.99 12.51
CA ASP A 45 24.61 6.77 13.32
C ASP A 45 24.07 5.56 12.54
N LEU A 46 24.59 4.40 12.90
CA LEU A 46 24.23 3.12 12.30
C LEU A 46 22.71 2.83 12.30
N PRO A 47 21.94 3.13 13.37
CA PRO A 47 20.50 2.89 13.39
C PRO A 47 19.72 3.76 12.39
N THR A 48 20.08 5.04 12.25
CA THR A 48 19.45 5.94 11.26
C THR A 48 19.72 5.43 9.83
N ILE A 49 20.97 4.99 9.56
CA ILE A 49 21.34 4.44 8.26
C ILE A 49 20.49 3.22 7.92
N GLY A 50 20.41 2.23 8.82
CA GLY A 50 19.62 1.02 8.61
C GLY A 50 18.14 1.33 8.35
N LEU A 51 17.58 2.28 9.10
CA LEU A 51 16.17 2.64 8.98
C LEU A 51 15.88 3.40 7.67
N SER A 52 16.75 4.31 7.25
CA SER A 52 16.62 5.01 5.96
C SER A 52 16.61 4.01 4.79
N ILE A 53 17.57 3.07 4.77
CA ILE A 53 17.65 2.00 3.76
C ILE A 53 16.37 1.14 3.79
N GLY A 54 15.89 0.79 4.98
CA GLY A 54 14.66 0.02 5.16
C GLY A 54 13.41 0.74 4.63
N LEU A 55 13.26 2.04 4.90
CA LEU A 55 12.15 2.84 4.39
C LEU A 55 12.20 2.96 2.86
N PHE A 56 13.38 3.22 2.28
CA PHE A 56 13.53 3.23 0.83
C PHE A 56 13.22 1.86 0.20
N PHE A 57 13.57 0.76 0.86
CA PHE A 57 13.21 -0.57 0.41
C PHE A 57 11.70 -0.78 0.38
N LEU A 58 10.98 -0.33 1.41
CA LEU A 58 9.50 -0.36 1.44
C LEU A 58 8.87 0.46 0.31
N VAL A 59 9.38 1.66 0.04
CA VAL A 59 8.92 2.48 -1.08
C VAL A 59 9.14 1.76 -2.42
N ASN A 60 10.27 1.08 -2.61
CA ASN A 60 10.51 0.29 -3.83
C ASN A 60 9.49 -0.84 -3.99
N ILE A 61 9.14 -1.54 -2.91
CA ILE A 61 8.09 -2.57 -2.94
C ILE A 61 6.73 -1.96 -3.33
N MET A 62 6.38 -0.80 -2.75
CA MET A 62 5.16 -0.06 -3.10
C MET A 62 5.13 0.32 -4.57
N LEU A 63 6.24 0.83 -5.10
CA LEU A 63 6.34 1.22 -6.51
C LEU A 63 6.23 0.03 -7.47
N ILE A 64 6.83 -1.13 -7.14
CA ILE A 64 6.63 -2.36 -7.92
C ILE A 64 5.16 -2.74 -7.96
N GLN A 65 4.50 -2.74 -6.79
CA GLN A 65 3.11 -3.13 -6.70
C GLN A 65 2.21 -2.14 -7.46
N ALA A 66 2.48 -0.83 -7.37
CA ALA A 66 1.81 0.21 -8.13
C ALA A 66 2.00 0.08 -9.65
N ALA A 67 3.20 -0.26 -10.10
CA ALA A 67 3.48 -0.51 -11.51
C ALA A 67 2.68 -1.73 -12.02
N ILE A 68 2.58 -2.79 -11.21
CA ILE A 68 1.79 -3.97 -11.53
C ILE A 68 0.30 -3.62 -11.61
N THR A 69 -0.24 -2.85 -10.66
CA THR A 69 -1.66 -2.46 -10.68
C THR A 69 -1.99 -1.66 -11.94
N LEU A 70 -1.15 -0.67 -12.28
CA LEU A 70 -1.31 0.17 -13.47
C LEU A 70 -1.21 -0.65 -14.76
N ALA A 71 -0.30 -1.63 -14.80
CA ALA A 71 -0.18 -2.54 -15.93
C ALA A 71 -1.44 -3.41 -16.12
N THR A 72 -2.03 -3.90 -15.02
CA THR A 72 -3.24 -4.73 -15.03
C THR A 72 -4.55 -3.97 -15.22
N ALA A 73 -4.54 -2.63 -15.05
CA ALA A 73 -5.75 -1.82 -15.18
C ALA A 73 -6.37 -1.96 -16.59
N PRO A 74 -7.72 -2.04 -16.70
CA PRO A 74 -8.44 -2.13 -17.97
C PRO A 74 -8.53 -0.75 -18.66
N LEU A 75 -7.38 -0.09 -18.84
CA LEU A 75 -7.24 1.19 -19.50
C LEU A 75 -6.61 1.01 -20.88
N THR A 76 -6.91 1.91 -21.83
CA THR A 76 -6.20 1.96 -23.10
C THR A 76 -4.73 2.37 -22.86
N ILE A 77 -3.84 2.00 -23.79
CA ILE A 77 -2.40 2.26 -23.67
C ILE A 77 -2.12 3.76 -23.43
N VAL A 78 -2.85 4.64 -24.14
CA VAL A 78 -2.72 6.10 -24.00
C VAL A 78 -3.07 6.55 -22.57
N PHE A 79 -4.19 6.07 -22.02
CA PHE A 79 -4.57 6.41 -20.64
C PHE A 79 -3.56 5.86 -19.61
N LYS A 80 -2.96 4.69 -19.84
CA LYS A 80 -1.89 4.17 -18.96
C LYS A 80 -0.67 5.09 -18.94
N ILE A 81 -0.25 5.59 -20.11
CA ILE A 81 0.89 6.53 -20.22
C ILE A 81 0.55 7.84 -19.51
N LEU A 82 -0.64 8.40 -19.73
CA LEU A 82 -1.06 9.63 -19.06
C LEU A 82 -1.10 9.47 -17.54
N VAL A 83 -1.67 8.39 -17.03
CA VAL A 83 -1.69 8.10 -15.58
C VAL A 83 -0.26 7.93 -15.04
N ALA A 84 0.61 7.22 -15.76
CA ALA A 84 2.01 7.06 -15.36
C ALA A 84 2.76 8.40 -15.31
N LEU A 85 2.49 9.31 -16.26
CA LEU A 85 3.15 10.62 -16.33
C LEU A 85 2.62 11.59 -15.26
N PHE A 86 1.29 11.73 -15.14
CA PHE A 86 0.66 12.75 -14.29
C PHE A 86 0.45 12.30 -12.85
N ILE A 87 0.36 11.00 -12.58
CA ILE A 87 0.16 10.47 -11.23
C ILE A 87 1.38 9.66 -10.80
N GLY A 88 1.94 8.84 -11.70
CA GLY A 88 3.09 7.99 -11.40
C GLY A 88 4.35 8.79 -11.04
N ILE A 89 4.82 9.68 -11.93
CA ILE A 89 6.03 10.47 -11.68
C ILE A 89 5.89 11.37 -10.44
N PRO A 90 4.82 12.18 -10.29
CA PRO A 90 4.62 12.97 -9.08
C PRO A 90 4.49 12.11 -7.82
N GLY A 91 3.86 10.93 -7.92
CA GLY A 91 3.75 9.98 -6.82
C GLY A 91 5.11 9.43 -6.37
N ILE A 92 6.02 9.13 -7.30
CA ILE A 92 7.40 8.72 -6.98
C ILE A 92 8.12 9.85 -6.28
N ILE A 93 8.04 11.08 -6.81
CA ILE A 93 8.69 12.26 -6.21
C ILE A 93 8.14 12.51 -4.81
N ALA A 94 6.82 12.46 -4.62
CA ALA A 94 6.17 12.63 -3.33
C ALA A 94 6.61 11.56 -2.32
N ALA A 95 6.68 10.28 -2.73
CA ALA A 95 7.13 9.19 -1.85
C ALA A 95 8.58 9.39 -1.40
N ILE A 96 9.46 9.82 -2.32
CA ILE A 96 10.85 10.16 -2.00
C ILE A 96 10.89 11.35 -1.03
N SER A 97 10.13 12.41 -1.29
CA SER A 97 10.08 13.61 -0.43
C SER A 97 9.56 13.30 0.97
N ILE A 98 8.58 12.42 1.13
CA ILE A 98 8.06 11.99 2.45
C ILE A 98 9.13 11.19 3.21
N CYS A 99 9.83 10.28 2.54
CA CYS A 99 10.94 9.54 3.17
C CYS A 99 12.11 10.45 3.55
N PHE A 100 12.48 11.40 2.69
CA PHE A 100 13.50 12.40 3.03
C PHE A 100 13.05 13.31 4.18
N GLY A 101 11.81 13.80 4.15
CA GLY A 101 11.27 14.67 5.19
C GLY A 101 11.20 14.00 6.56
N SER A 102 10.82 12.73 6.62
CA SER A 102 10.78 11.96 7.87
C SER A 102 12.17 11.72 8.45
N VAL A 103 13.18 11.40 7.61
CA VAL A 103 14.57 11.21 8.07
C VAL A 103 15.21 12.54 8.49
N VAL A 104 15.06 13.60 7.70
CA VAL A 104 15.62 14.93 8.00
C VAL A 104 14.94 15.54 9.23
N GLY A 105 13.62 15.39 9.36
CA GLY A 105 12.87 15.82 10.54
C GLY A 105 13.36 15.14 11.82
N TYR A 106 13.65 13.85 11.76
CA TYR A 106 14.23 13.12 12.88
C TYR A 106 15.63 13.65 13.26
N GLU A 107 16.53 13.81 12.29
CA GLU A 107 17.89 14.30 12.57
C GLU A 107 17.89 15.75 13.10
N LEU A 108 17.03 16.63 12.57
CA LEU A 108 16.86 18.00 13.09
C LEU A 108 16.35 18.00 14.54
N THR A 109 15.33 17.18 14.85
CA THR A 109 14.74 17.12 16.19
C THR A 109 15.71 16.51 17.21
N ARG A 110 16.58 15.60 16.74
CA ARG A 110 17.64 14.98 17.54
C ARG A 110 18.79 15.94 17.84
N ILE A 111 19.21 16.78 16.88
CA ILE A 111 20.19 17.85 17.11
C ILE A 111 19.68 18.84 18.18
N MET A 112 18.36 19.04 18.25
CA MET A 112 17.72 19.85 19.30
C MET A 112 17.53 19.12 20.63
N GLY A 113 18.05 17.89 20.78
CA GLY A 113 18.13 17.15 22.05
C GLY A 113 16.80 16.67 22.64
N ARG A 114 15.72 16.63 21.84
CA ARG A 114 14.34 16.51 22.37
C ARG A 114 13.70 15.12 22.24
N VAL A 115 14.31 14.18 21.51
CA VAL A 115 13.68 12.90 21.10
C VAL A 115 14.51 11.68 21.48
N ASP A 116 13.89 10.75 22.22
CA ASP A 116 14.40 9.39 22.45
C ASP A 116 14.10 8.50 21.22
N PHE A 117 15.14 7.99 20.54
CA PHE A 117 15.01 7.13 19.35
C PHE A 117 14.02 5.96 19.54
N TRP A 118 14.11 5.27 20.67
CA TRP A 118 13.31 4.08 20.94
C TRP A 118 11.85 4.37 21.31
N LYS A 119 11.59 5.51 21.96
CA LYS A 119 10.25 5.82 22.49
C LYS A 119 9.41 6.64 21.53
N GLU A 120 10.03 7.55 20.77
CA GLU A 120 9.29 8.50 19.94
C GLU A 120 9.43 8.20 18.45
N PHE A 121 10.62 7.80 17.99
CA PHE A 121 10.84 7.56 16.56
C PHE A 121 10.46 6.14 16.09
N MET A 122 10.74 5.11 16.89
CA MET A 122 10.43 3.73 16.52
C MET A 122 8.92 3.47 16.30
N PRO A 123 7.99 4.02 17.11
CA PRO A 123 6.55 3.91 16.82
C PRO A 123 6.14 4.58 15.50
N VAL A 124 6.71 5.74 15.18
CA VAL A 124 6.44 6.45 13.91
C VAL A 124 6.92 5.63 12.72
N ALA A 125 8.14 5.07 12.80
CA ALA A 125 8.66 4.19 11.75
C ALA A 125 7.79 2.93 11.59
N GLY A 126 7.38 2.31 12.70
CA GLY A 126 6.47 1.16 12.69
C GLY A 126 5.13 1.46 12.03
N MET A 127 4.59 2.67 12.24
CA MET A 127 3.38 3.14 11.57
C MET A 127 3.57 3.28 10.06
N ILE A 128 4.64 3.93 9.61
CA ILE A 128 4.94 4.05 8.18
C ILE A 128 5.05 2.67 7.52
N VAL A 129 5.68 1.71 8.20
CA VAL A 129 5.78 0.32 7.70
C VAL A 129 4.42 -0.35 7.63
N MET A 130 3.59 -0.20 8.68
CA MET A 130 2.23 -0.74 8.71
C MET A 130 1.37 -0.16 7.59
N ASP A 131 1.37 1.17 7.43
CA ASP A 131 0.62 1.89 6.40
C ASP A 131 1.08 1.43 5.01
N GLY A 132 2.38 1.37 4.78
CA GLY A 132 2.96 0.85 3.55
C GLY A 132 2.52 -0.59 3.24
N ALA A 133 2.53 -1.47 4.23
CA ALA A 133 2.06 -2.85 4.08
C ALA A 133 0.55 -2.92 3.75
N LEU A 134 -0.26 -2.07 4.37
CA LEU A 134 -1.69 -2.02 4.11
C LEU A 134 -2.00 -1.51 2.69
N PHE A 135 -1.35 -0.43 2.27
CA PHE A 135 -1.48 0.12 0.91
C PHE A 135 -0.97 -0.84 -0.17
N THR A 136 0.17 -1.52 0.05
CA THR A 136 0.65 -2.54 -0.90
C THR A 136 -0.34 -3.70 -1.04
N GLY A 137 -0.91 -4.19 0.05
CA GLY A 137 -1.93 -5.24 0.00
C GLY A 137 -3.22 -4.78 -0.69
N LEU A 138 -3.63 -3.52 -0.51
CA LEU A 138 -4.79 -2.95 -1.22
C LEU A 138 -4.55 -2.92 -2.73
N MET A 139 -3.36 -2.44 -3.13
CA MET A 139 -2.94 -2.43 -4.53
C MET A 139 -2.85 -3.85 -5.11
N TYR A 140 -2.33 -4.82 -4.36
CA TYR A 140 -2.33 -6.22 -4.76
C TYR A 140 -3.75 -6.74 -5.01
N GLN A 141 -4.68 -6.45 -4.09
CA GLN A 141 -6.06 -6.89 -4.24
C GLN A 141 -6.77 -6.20 -5.41
N ALA A 142 -6.45 -4.94 -5.69
CA ALA A 142 -6.92 -4.22 -6.87
C ALA A 142 -6.41 -4.85 -8.19
N ALA A 143 -5.11 -5.18 -8.28
CA ALA A 143 -4.55 -5.87 -9.43
C ALA A 143 -5.24 -7.23 -9.68
N VAL A 144 -5.51 -7.98 -8.61
CA VAL A 144 -6.24 -9.26 -8.71
C VAL A 144 -7.65 -9.04 -9.25
N ALA A 145 -8.36 -8.02 -8.76
CA ALA A 145 -9.70 -7.69 -9.21
C ALA A 145 -9.76 -7.27 -10.70
N PHE A 146 -8.73 -6.60 -11.22
CA PHE A 146 -8.66 -6.22 -12.64
C PHE A 146 -8.42 -7.40 -13.58
N VAL A 147 -7.69 -8.43 -13.13
CA VAL A 147 -7.41 -9.63 -13.96
C VAL A 147 -8.53 -10.67 -13.86
N THR A 148 -9.29 -10.71 -12.76
CA THR A 148 -10.42 -11.63 -12.62
C THR A 148 -11.52 -11.39 -13.65
N PRO A 149 -12.05 -12.44 -14.31
CA PRO A 149 -13.09 -12.29 -15.33
C PRO A 149 -14.38 -11.74 -14.72
N ALA A 150 -15.14 -10.95 -15.49
CA ALA A 150 -16.37 -10.29 -15.05
C ALA A 150 -17.48 -11.26 -14.58
N SER A 151 -17.38 -12.55 -14.92
CA SER A 151 -18.31 -13.59 -14.46
C SER A 151 -18.09 -14.06 -13.02
N ALA A 152 -16.92 -13.75 -12.43
CA ALA A 152 -16.57 -14.04 -11.05
C ALA A 152 -16.73 -12.80 -10.17
N ASN A 153 -17.07 -13.00 -8.88
CA ASN A 153 -17.27 -11.90 -7.93
C ASN A 153 -15.94 -11.19 -7.61
N ARG A 154 -15.59 -10.20 -8.44
CA ARG A 154 -14.34 -9.42 -8.36
C ARG A 154 -14.30 -8.42 -7.19
N SER A 155 -15.45 -7.98 -6.70
CA SER A 155 -15.56 -6.90 -5.71
C SER A 155 -15.44 -7.38 -4.27
N LEU A 156 -15.83 -8.62 -3.97
CA LEU A 156 -15.82 -9.16 -2.61
C LEU A 156 -14.47 -9.14 -1.88
N PRO A 157 -13.39 -9.73 -2.45
CA PRO A 157 -12.12 -9.77 -1.74
C PRO A 157 -11.48 -8.37 -1.61
N PHE A 158 -11.78 -7.47 -2.55
CA PHE A 158 -11.38 -6.07 -2.47
C PHE A 158 -12.11 -5.32 -1.37
N ARG A 159 -13.44 -5.46 -1.27
CA ARG A 159 -14.25 -4.83 -0.22
C ARG A 159 -13.83 -5.26 1.18
N ARG A 160 -13.63 -6.57 1.40
CA ARG A 160 -13.19 -7.10 2.70
C ARG A 160 -11.82 -6.57 3.11
N TYR A 161 -10.87 -6.49 2.17
CA TYR A 161 -9.55 -5.95 2.47
C TYR A 161 -9.63 -4.45 2.76
N PHE A 162 -10.44 -3.70 2.00
CA PHE A 162 -10.64 -2.27 2.20
C PHE A 162 -11.26 -1.97 3.56
N THR A 163 -12.29 -2.70 3.99
CA THR A 163 -12.90 -2.50 5.33
C THR A 163 -11.94 -2.87 6.46
N PHE A 164 -11.13 -3.93 6.28
CA PHE A 164 -10.11 -4.31 7.24
C PHE A 164 -9.02 -3.24 7.38
N MET A 165 -8.50 -2.75 6.24
CA MET A 165 -7.53 -1.64 6.21
C MET A 165 -8.11 -0.39 6.88
N TRP A 166 -9.36 -0.03 6.57
CA TRP A 166 -10.04 1.13 7.14
C TRP A 166 -10.16 1.03 8.67
N LEU A 167 -10.53 -0.14 9.20
CA LEU A 167 -10.61 -0.37 10.65
C LEU A 167 -9.23 -0.25 11.32
N LEU A 168 -8.20 -0.84 10.73
CA LEU A 168 -6.85 -0.78 11.28
C LEU A 168 -6.30 0.65 11.32
N MET A 169 -6.50 1.40 10.23
CA MET A 169 -6.16 2.83 10.18
C MET A 169 -6.91 3.60 11.28
N GLY A 170 -8.21 3.36 11.46
CA GLY A 170 -8.98 4.03 12.51
C GLY A 170 -8.45 3.77 13.91
N ILE A 171 -8.11 2.53 14.22
CA ILE A 171 -7.53 2.18 15.53
C ILE A 171 -6.19 2.92 15.71
N GLN A 172 -5.34 2.94 14.69
CA GLN A 172 -4.04 3.61 14.73
C GLN A 172 -4.17 5.12 14.97
N PHE A 173 -5.04 5.81 14.23
CA PHE A 173 -5.28 7.24 14.41
C PHE A 173 -5.93 7.57 15.76
N MET A 174 -6.79 6.70 16.30
CA MET A 174 -7.36 6.89 17.64
C MET A 174 -6.31 6.73 18.74
N ILE A 175 -5.42 5.75 18.63
CA ILE A 175 -4.29 5.59 19.56
C ILE A 175 -3.39 6.83 19.52
N TRP A 176 -3.15 7.37 18.33
CA TRP A 176 -2.32 8.56 18.16
C TRP A 176 -2.95 9.85 18.70
N GLY A 177 -4.24 10.06 18.45
CA GLY A 177 -4.99 11.16 19.06
C GLY A 177 -4.93 11.11 20.59
N TRP A 178 -4.96 9.92 21.17
CA TRP A 178 -4.83 9.74 22.62
C TRP A 178 -3.43 10.08 23.15
N VAL A 179 -2.37 9.73 22.40
CA VAL A 179 -0.98 9.98 22.78
C VAL A 179 -0.62 11.46 22.69
N ILE A 180 -1.04 12.14 21.62
CA ILE A 180 -0.67 13.54 21.36
C ILE A 180 -1.60 14.52 22.09
N LYS A 181 -2.80 14.08 22.49
CA LYS A 181 -3.85 14.93 23.07
C LYS A 181 -4.24 16.12 22.19
N GLU A 182 -4.03 16.00 20.89
CA GLU A 182 -4.44 16.97 19.87
C GLU A 182 -5.58 16.38 19.03
N ASP A 183 -6.69 17.11 18.96
CA ASP A 183 -7.89 16.68 18.24
C ASP A 183 -7.72 16.74 16.70
N GLU A 184 -6.70 17.45 16.21
CA GLU A 184 -6.41 17.62 14.77
C GLU A 184 -6.09 16.28 14.07
N VAL A 185 -5.48 15.34 14.80
CA VAL A 185 -5.12 14.01 14.27
C VAL A 185 -6.37 13.19 13.96
N VAL A 186 -7.40 13.31 14.80
CA VAL A 186 -8.69 12.61 14.62
C VAL A 186 -9.49 13.25 13.48
N LEU A 187 -9.41 14.56 13.32
CA LEU A 187 -10.07 15.29 12.24
C LEU A 187 -9.47 14.94 10.88
N THR A 188 -8.14 14.79 10.82
CA THR A 188 -7.41 14.31 9.63
C THR A 188 -7.84 12.89 9.24
N PHE A 189 -8.03 12.00 10.22
CA PHE A 189 -8.57 10.66 9.97
C PHE A 189 -10.00 10.71 9.40
N LEU A 190 -10.86 11.60 9.90
CA LEU A 190 -12.26 11.72 9.47
C LEU A 190 -12.38 12.25 8.03
N ILE A 191 -11.53 13.20 7.64
CA ILE A 191 -11.44 13.70 6.26
C ILE A 191 -10.83 12.62 5.34
N GLY A 192 -9.73 11.99 5.78
CA GLY A 192 -9.04 10.95 5.01
C GLY A 192 -9.91 9.71 4.76
N THR A 193 -10.72 9.33 5.76
CA THR A 193 -11.70 8.24 5.60
C THR A 193 -12.83 8.61 4.66
N GLY A 194 -13.29 9.86 4.62
CA GLY A 194 -14.26 10.32 3.63
C GLY A 194 -13.76 10.11 2.19
N VAL A 195 -12.51 10.50 1.91
CA VAL A 195 -11.89 10.32 0.59
C VAL A 195 -11.68 8.84 0.26
N LEU A 196 -11.16 8.05 1.22
CA LEU A 196 -10.92 6.63 1.02
C LEU A 196 -12.23 5.87 0.76
N VAL A 197 -13.28 6.13 1.54
CA VAL A 197 -14.60 5.48 1.38
C VAL A 197 -15.22 5.88 0.04
N PHE A 198 -15.11 7.15 -0.35
CA PHE A 198 -15.59 7.61 -1.66
C PHE A 198 -14.88 6.89 -2.82
N LEU A 199 -13.55 6.77 -2.75
CA LEU A 199 -12.77 6.01 -3.74
C LEU A 199 -13.11 4.51 -3.71
N GLY A 200 -13.25 3.92 -2.53
CA GLY A 200 -13.64 2.52 -2.35
C GLY A 200 -15.02 2.21 -2.92
N MET A 201 -15.97 3.13 -2.74
CA MET A 201 -17.30 3.06 -3.36
C MET A 201 -17.22 3.23 -4.88
N TRP A 202 -16.42 4.16 -5.39
CA TRP A 202 -16.23 4.36 -6.83
C TRP A 202 -15.71 3.09 -7.53
N PHE A 203 -14.68 2.45 -6.96
CA PHE A 203 -14.19 1.16 -7.47
C PHE A 203 -15.18 0.01 -7.23
N GLY A 204 -15.99 0.09 -6.17
CA GLY A 204 -17.00 -0.91 -5.81
C GLY A 204 -18.28 -0.87 -6.66
N ILE A 205 -18.65 0.29 -7.23
CA ILE A 205 -19.89 0.53 -7.99
C ILE A 205 -19.72 0.23 -9.49
N GLY A 206 -18.48 0.17 -10.00
CA GLY A 206 -18.23 -0.10 -11.42
C GLY A 206 -18.54 -1.52 -11.93
N GLY A 207 -19.12 -2.41 -11.10
CA GLY A 207 -19.53 -3.77 -11.49
C GLY A 207 -20.98 -3.82 -11.94
N ARG A 208 -21.25 -4.40 -13.11
CA ARG A 208 -22.62 -4.73 -13.54
C ARG A 208 -23.26 -5.63 -12.47
N ASP A 209 -24.47 -5.27 -12.03
CA ASP A 209 -25.29 -6.01 -11.04
C ASP A 209 -25.82 -7.36 -11.56
N ASP A 210 -25.50 -7.74 -12.80
CA ASP A 210 -25.89 -9.01 -13.39
C ASP A 210 -25.00 -10.14 -12.85
N LEU A 211 -25.24 -10.54 -11.59
CA LEU A 211 -24.70 -11.77 -11.02
C LEU A 211 -25.09 -12.94 -11.92
N SER A 212 -24.09 -13.57 -12.58
CA SER A 212 -24.35 -14.72 -13.44
C SER A 212 -25.08 -15.82 -12.65
N ALA A 213 -26.00 -16.54 -13.31
CA ALA A 213 -26.86 -17.55 -12.67
C ALA A 213 -26.07 -18.65 -11.90
N ARG A 214 -24.78 -18.82 -12.16
CA ARG A 214 -23.89 -19.73 -11.43
C ARG A 214 -23.42 -19.17 -10.08
N VAL A 215 -23.16 -17.87 -9.99
CA VAL A 215 -22.79 -17.19 -8.72
C VAL A 215 -24.00 -17.13 -7.78
N ARG A 216 -25.20 -16.92 -8.34
CA ARG A 216 -26.46 -16.92 -7.56
C ARG A 216 -26.73 -18.26 -6.86
N LYS A 217 -26.24 -19.37 -7.41
CA LYS A 217 -26.35 -20.73 -6.82
C LYS A 217 -25.32 -21.02 -5.72
N GLN A 218 -24.28 -20.20 -5.58
CA GLN A 218 -23.25 -20.34 -4.53
C GLN A 218 -23.48 -19.38 -3.34
N ILE A 219 -24.54 -18.59 -3.35
CA ILE A 219 -24.90 -17.69 -2.25
C ILE A 219 -25.44 -18.57 -1.10
N PRO A 220 -24.78 -18.63 0.06
CA PRO A 220 -25.25 -19.43 1.18
C PRO A 220 -26.52 -18.80 1.77
N GLU A 221 -27.42 -19.62 2.33
CA GLU A 221 -28.75 -19.20 2.79
C GLU A 221 -28.73 -18.34 4.07
N SER A 222 -27.59 -18.26 4.79
CA SER A 222 -27.52 -17.56 6.07
C SER A 222 -27.26 -16.05 5.92
N ILE A 223 -27.99 -15.25 6.71
CA ILE A 223 -27.95 -13.77 6.69
C ILE A 223 -26.52 -13.23 6.94
N LEU A 224 -25.76 -13.87 7.84
CA LEU A 224 -24.38 -13.50 8.14
C LEU A 224 -23.43 -13.78 6.97
N SER A 225 -23.66 -14.86 6.21
CA SER A 225 -22.86 -15.15 5.03
C SER A 225 -23.18 -14.20 3.86
N ARG A 226 -24.41 -13.68 3.79
CA ARG A 226 -24.80 -12.62 2.84
C ARG A 226 -24.09 -11.29 3.12
N ALA A 227 -23.96 -10.88 4.39
CA ALA A 227 -23.24 -9.65 4.74
C ALA A 227 -21.74 -9.71 4.37
N PHE A 228 -21.18 -10.92 4.31
CA PHE A 228 -19.82 -11.15 3.82
C PHE A 228 -19.76 -11.42 2.30
N ALA A 229 -20.88 -11.68 1.63
CA ALA A 229 -20.98 -12.03 0.20
C ALA A 229 -21.45 -10.87 -0.70
N PHE A 230 -21.99 -9.80 -0.10
CA PHE A 230 -22.22 -8.49 -0.71
C PHE A 230 -21.21 -7.47 -0.17
#